data_AF-A0A178AZ17-F1
#
_entry.id   AF-A0A178AZ17-F1
#
_cell.length_a   1.000
_cell.length_b   1.000
_cell.length_c   1.000
_cell.angle_alpha   90.00
_cell.angle_beta   90.00
_cell.angle_gamma   90.00
#
_symmetry.space_group_name_H-M   'P 1'
#
loop_
_entity.id
_entity.type
_entity.pdbx_description
1 polymer ?
#
loop_
_entity_poly.entity_id
_entity_poly.type
_entity_poly.pdbx_seq_one_letter_code
_entity_poly.pdbx_strand_id
1 'polypeptide(L)'
;MADNPDPSTTTNTTAEPSSLTSQPTAQCAQCGKSPSTLKQCNKCHSVSYCDKDCQKAHFKTHKKVCAGLAQEYVKANAPKMASGPSGGGKGGAREKGLQKWQFDT
;
A
#
# COMPACT_ATOMS: atom_id res chain seq x y z
N MET A 1 65.84 -6.76 9.32
CA MET A 1 65.36 -8.08 9.78
C MET A 1 64.96 -7.92 11.24
N ALA A 2 63.71 -7.84 11.69
CA ALA A 2 62.38 -8.19 11.17
C ALA A 2 61.37 -7.12 11.72
N ASP A 3 60.43 -6.63 10.90
CA ASP A 3 59.00 -7.02 10.81
C ASP A 3 58.20 -6.75 12.11
N ASN A 4 57.60 -5.56 12.26
CA ASN A 4 56.23 -5.15 11.89
C ASN A 4 55.11 -5.78 12.76
N PRO A 5 54.57 -5.06 13.76
CA PRO A 5 53.38 -5.50 14.49
C PRO A 5 52.06 -5.06 13.81
N ASP A 6 51.23 -6.07 13.58
CA ASP A 6 49.79 -6.03 13.30
C ASP A 6 49.01 -5.08 14.24
N PRO A 7 48.02 -4.36 13.71
CA PRO A 7 46.70 -4.51 14.31
C PRO A 7 45.59 -4.76 13.29
N SER A 8 45.18 -6.02 13.20
CA SER A 8 43.82 -6.54 13.25
C SER A 8 42.72 -5.51 13.02
N THR A 9 42.21 -5.45 11.79
CA THR A 9 40.76 -5.35 11.55
C THR A 9 40.37 -6.13 10.31
N THR A 10 39.82 -7.30 10.57
CA THR A 10 38.93 -8.09 9.71
C THR A 10 37.97 -7.22 8.90
N THR A 11 38.03 -7.30 7.57
CA THR A 11 36.81 -7.29 6.74
C THR A 11 37.02 -8.17 5.52
N ASN A 12 36.80 -9.47 5.73
CA ASN A 12 36.26 -10.32 4.70
C ASN A 12 34.94 -9.70 4.22
N THR A 13 34.83 -9.28 2.96
CA THR A 13 33.59 -9.31 2.18
C THR A 13 33.94 -9.20 0.71
N THR A 14 34.21 -10.36 0.12
CA THR A 14 33.75 -10.66 -1.24
C THR A 14 32.26 -10.36 -1.32
N ALA A 15 31.89 -9.24 -1.91
CA ALA A 15 30.58 -9.03 -2.51
C ALA A 15 30.67 -7.84 -3.47
N GLU A 16 31.10 -8.13 -4.69
CA GLU A 16 30.53 -7.48 -5.86
C GLU A 16 29.13 -8.09 -6.02
N PRO A 17 28.00 -7.43 -5.67
CA PRO A 17 26.71 -7.87 -6.16
C PRO A 17 26.59 -7.40 -7.61
N SER A 18 27.18 -8.20 -8.50
CA SER A 18 26.80 -8.29 -9.89
C SER A 18 25.27 -8.35 -10.00
N SER A 19 24.68 -7.25 -10.43
CA SER A 19 23.62 -7.21 -11.43
C SER A 19 22.50 -8.27 -11.39
N LEU A 20 21.30 -7.77 -11.12
CA LEU A 20 20.03 -8.12 -11.79
C LEU A 20 19.23 -9.32 -11.25
N THR A 21 18.72 -9.22 -10.03
CA THR A 21 17.37 -9.75 -9.78
C THR A 21 16.42 -8.57 -9.61
N SER A 22 15.72 -8.20 -10.69
CA SER A 22 14.63 -7.23 -10.70
C SER A 22 13.43 -7.79 -9.95
N GLN A 23 13.58 -8.05 -8.65
CA GLN A 23 12.43 -8.22 -7.79
C GLN A 23 11.95 -6.80 -7.45
N PRO A 24 10.68 -6.45 -7.72
CA PRO A 24 10.13 -5.18 -7.29
C PRO A 24 10.02 -5.22 -5.76
N THR A 25 11.13 -4.97 -5.07
CA THR A 25 11.11 -4.76 -3.64
C THR A 25 10.23 -3.54 -3.42
N ALA A 26 9.14 -3.72 -2.67
CA ALA A 26 8.24 -2.61 -2.40
C ALA A 26 9.05 -1.54 -1.63
N GLN A 27 9.33 -0.43 -2.30
CA GLN A 27 10.06 0.71 -1.76
C GLN A 27 9.07 1.82 -1.40
N CYS A 28 9.45 2.63 -0.42
CA CYS A 28 8.66 3.79 -0.03
C CYS A 28 8.67 4.82 -1.16
N ALA A 29 7.50 5.16 -1.71
CA ALA A 29 7.38 6.11 -2.81
C ALA A 29 7.86 7.54 -2.46
N GLN A 30 8.00 7.86 -1.16
CA GLN A 30 8.45 9.18 -0.71
C GLN A 30 9.93 9.25 -0.37
N CYS A 31 10.48 8.23 0.30
CA CYS A 31 11.85 8.26 0.81
C CYS A 31 12.78 7.21 0.19
N GLY A 32 12.28 6.37 -0.71
CA GLY A 32 13.04 5.32 -1.41
C GLY A 32 13.49 4.15 -0.54
N LYS A 33 13.28 4.20 0.79
CA LYS A 33 13.66 3.14 1.72
C LYS A 33 12.77 1.91 1.54
N SER A 34 13.37 0.73 1.69
CA SER A 34 12.70 -0.57 1.72
C SER A 34 12.76 -1.18 3.13
N PRO A 35 12.00 -0.66 4.11
CA PRO A 35 11.90 -1.32 5.41
C PRO A 35 11.24 -2.70 5.28
N SER A 36 11.35 -3.52 6.34
CA SER A 36 10.67 -4.83 6.37
C SER A 36 9.14 -4.70 6.32
N THR A 37 8.60 -3.61 6.87
CA THR A 37 7.15 -3.33 6.91
C THR A 37 6.84 -2.09 6.09
N LEU A 38 6.24 -2.25 4.91
CA LEU A 38 5.62 -1.15 4.18
C LEU A 38 4.10 -1.26 4.22
N LYS A 39 3.47 -0.10 4.33
CA LYS A 39 2.02 0.07 4.28
C LYS A 39 1.63 0.56 2.90
N GLN A 40 0.80 -0.21 2.22
CA GLN A 40 0.18 0.21 0.97
C GLN A 40 -0.87 1.31 1.21
N CYS A 41 -1.12 2.10 0.18
CA CYS A 41 -2.22 3.07 0.21
C CYS A 41 -3.57 2.34 0.32
N ASN A 42 -4.31 2.55 1.42
CA ASN A 42 -5.61 1.90 1.65
C ASN A 42 -6.68 2.15 0.56
N LYS A 43 -6.49 3.15 -0.30
CA LYS A 43 -7.44 3.48 -1.37
C LYS A 43 -7.16 2.70 -2.64
N CYS A 44 -5.91 2.74 -3.11
CA CYS A 44 -5.53 2.20 -4.41
C CYS A 44 -4.59 1.00 -4.36
N HIS A 45 -3.99 0.70 -3.21
CA HIS A 45 -3.02 -0.36 -2.97
C HIS A 45 -1.82 -0.44 -3.95
N SER A 46 -1.65 0.56 -4.81
CA SER A 46 -0.65 0.57 -5.88
C SER A 46 0.71 1.14 -5.44
N VAL A 47 0.72 2.00 -4.42
CA VAL A 47 1.94 2.60 -3.86
C VAL A 47 2.10 2.26 -2.39
N SER A 48 3.35 2.10 -1.97
CA SER A 48 3.74 1.69 -0.63
C SER A 48 4.53 2.77 0.09
N TYR A 49 4.35 2.87 1.40
CA TYR A 49 5.01 3.84 2.26
C TYR A 49 5.55 3.16 3.52
N CYS A 50 6.70 3.62 4.00
CA CYS A 50 7.22 3.16 5.29
C CYS A 50 6.36 3.63 6.46
N ASP A 51 5.76 4.82 6.35
CA ASP A 51 4.97 5.43 7.42
C ASP A 51 3.89 6.40 6.91
N LYS A 52 2.99 6.80 7.82
CA LYS A 52 1.89 7.73 7.52
C LYS A 52 2.40 9.12 7.14
N ASP A 53 3.55 9.53 7.68
CA ASP A 53 4.16 10.81 7.35
C ASP A 53 4.62 10.85 5.88
N CYS A 54 5.31 9.80 5.43
CA CYS A 54 5.71 9.63 4.04
C CYS A 54 4.51 9.61 3.09
N GLN A 55 3.42 8.94 3.48
CA GLN A 55 2.17 8.97 2.71
C GLN A 55 1.62 10.39 2.59
N LYS A 56 1.55 11.14 3.70
CA LYS A 56 0.98 12.50 3.74
C LYS A 56 1.80 13.49 2.93
N ALA A 57 3.13 13.36 3.00
CA ALA A 57 4.05 14.19 2.24
C ALA A 57 3.93 13.92 0.73
N HIS A 58 3.79 12.65 0.31
CA HIS A 58 3.55 12.28 -1.09
C HIS A 58 2.09 12.51 -1.55
N PHE A 59 1.14 12.69 -0.63
CA PHE A 59 -0.29 12.74 -0.95
C PHE A 59 -0.68 13.86 -1.93
N LYS A 60 0.03 15.00 -1.90
CA LYS A 60 -0.26 16.16 -2.77
C LYS A 60 -0.12 15.82 -4.26
N THR A 61 0.88 15.03 -4.62
CA THR A 61 1.10 14.54 -5.99
C THR A 61 0.30 13.27 -6.23
N HIS A 62 0.31 12.34 -5.27
CA HIS A 62 -0.36 11.05 -5.39
C HIS A 62 -1.88 11.16 -5.59
N LYS A 63 -2.57 12.13 -4.97
CA LYS A 63 -4.04 12.23 -5.03
C LYS A 63 -4.59 12.30 -6.46
N LYS A 64 -3.82 12.85 -7.42
CA LYS A 64 -4.24 13.00 -8.82
C LYS A 64 -4.35 11.64 -9.53
N VAL A 65 -3.48 10.70 -9.17
CA VAL A 65 -3.45 9.34 -9.73
C VAL A 65 -4.15 8.32 -8.82
N CYS A 66 -4.24 8.60 -7.52
CA CYS A 66 -4.82 7.72 -6.51
C CYS A 66 -6.25 7.32 -6.85
N ALA A 67 -7.06 8.25 -7.36
CA ALA A 67 -8.45 7.97 -7.74
C ALA A 67 -8.55 6.95 -8.88
N GLY A 68 -7.74 7.11 -9.94
CA GLY A 68 -7.72 6.16 -11.06
C GLY A 68 -7.25 4.77 -10.64
N LEU A 69 -6.13 4.71 -9.92
CA LEU A 69 -5.58 3.46 -9.39
C LEU A 69 -6.55 2.76 -8.43
N ALA A 70 -7.34 3.51 -7.66
CA ALA A 70 -8.36 2.94 -6.78
C ALA A 70 -9.52 2.30 -7.58
N GLN A 71 -9.95 2.93 -8.67
CA GLN A 71 -10.95 2.32 -9.56
C GLN A 71 -10.41 1.03 -10.18
N GLU A 72 -9.15 1.03 -10.63
CA GLU A 72 -8.50 -0.16 -11.17
C GLU A 72 -8.38 -1.27 -10.12
N TYR A 73 -7.98 -0.92 -8.89
CA TYR A 73 -7.92 -1.88 -7.79
C TYR A 73 -9.30 -2.49 -7.50
N VAL A 74 -10.36 -1.69 -7.46
CA VAL A 74 -11.73 -2.20 -7.27
C VAL A 74 -12.13 -3.09 -8.45
N LYS A 75 -11.83 -2.72 -9.69
CA LYS A 75 -12.14 -3.56 -10.86
C LYS A 75 -11.41 -4.91 -10.82
N ALA A 76 -10.14 -4.91 -10.42
CA ALA A 76 -9.31 -6.11 -10.35
C ALA A 76 -9.63 -6.99 -9.13
N ASN A 77 -10.01 -6.37 -8.01
CA ASN A 77 -10.10 -7.02 -6.70
C ASN A 77 -11.52 -6.98 -6.11
N ALA A 78 -12.53 -6.62 -6.91
CA ALA A 78 -13.93 -6.62 -6.49
C ALA A 78 -14.32 -8.03 -6.01
N PRO A 79 -14.76 -8.18 -4.75
CA PRO A 79 -15.47 -9.37 -4.39
C PRO A 79 -16.73 -9.40 -5.27
N LYS A 80 -16.88 -10.48 -6.03
CA LYS A 80 -18.06 -10.83 -6.80
C LYS A 80 -19.24 -11.04 -5.84
N MET A 81 -19.72 -9.97 -5.23
CA MET A 81 -20.96 -9.95 -4.46
C MET A 81 -22.01 -9.23 -5.31
N ALA A 82 -23.14 -9.91 -5.46
CA ALA A 82 -24.14 -9.69 -6.48
C ALA A 82 -24.50 -8.20 -6.68
N SER A 83 -24.58 -7.82 -7.95
CA SER A 83 -25.24 -6.64 -8.50
C SER A 83 -26.09 -5.84 -7.50
N GLY A 84 -25.47 -4.87 -6.84
CA GLY A 84 -26.15 -3.79 -6.14
C GLY A 84 -25.73 -2.46 -6.77
N PRO A 85 -26.64 -1.68 -7.39
CA PRO A 85 -26.24 -0.44 -8.04
C PRO A 85 -25.79 0.56 -6.97
N SER A 86 -24.48 0.82 -6.92
CA SER A 86 -23.91 1.90 -6.11
C SER A 86 -23.66 3.11 -6.99
N GLY A 87 -24.69 3.95 -7.15
CA GLY A 87 -24.64 5.28 -7.73
C GLY A 87 -25.52 6.21 -6.91
N GLY A 88 -24.91 7.20 -6.26
CA GLY A 88 -25.54 8.01 -5.21
C GLY A 88 -26.60 9.00 -5.68
N GLY A 89 -27.75 8.97 -4.98
CA GLY A 89 -28.52 10.08 -4.40
C GLY A 89 -28.95 11.30 -5.24
N LYS A 90 -30.27 11.53 -5.34
CA LYS A 90 -31.01 12.62 -4.66
C LYS A 90 -32.51 12.62 -5.02
N GLY A 91 -33.39 12.64 -4.01
CA GLY A 91 -34.77 13.15 -4.14
C GLY A 91 -35.91 12.22 -3.72
N GLY A 92 -36.40 12.43 -2.49
CA GLY A 92 -37.82 12.36 -2.07
C GLY A 92 -38.70 11.15 -2.42
N ALA A 93 -39.03 10.33 -1.41
CA ALA A 93 -40.40 10.01 -0.99
C ALA A 93 -40.33 9.09 0.22
N ARG A 94 -41.11 9.43 1.25
CA ARG A 94 -41.20 8.72 2.53
C ARG A 94 -42.44 7.86 2.45
N GLU A 95 -42.30 6.57 2.22
CA GLU A 95 -43.39 5.65 2.50
C GLU A 95 -42.91 4.22 2.77
N LYS A 96 -42.98 3.88 4.08
CA LYS A 96 -43.50 2.63 4.63
C LYS A 96 -42.83 1.33 4.18
N GLY A 97 -41.98 0.78 5.06
CA GLY A 97 -41.51 -0.60 4.89
C GLY A 97 -40.56 -1.11 5.97
N LEU A 98 -40.84 -0.89 7.27
CA LEU A 98 -40.10 -1.53 8.36
C LEU A 98 -41.09 -2.13 9.36
N GLN A 99 -41.84 -3.15 8.94
CA GLN A 99 -42.74 -3.88 9.81
C GLN A 99 -42.11 -5.19 10.30
N LYS A 100 -41.73 -5.13 11.57
CA LYS A 100 -41.61 -6.18 12.57
C LYS A 100 -40.55 -7.27 12.38
N TRP A 101 -39.50 -7.14 13.19
CA TRP A 101 -38.90 -8.28 13.87
C TRP A 101 -39.86 -8.71 14.98
N GLN A 102 -40.56 -9.83 14.76
CA GLN A 102 -41.34 -10.49 15.81
C GLN A 102 -40.40 -11.39 16.57
N PHE A 103 -40.07 -10.99 17.80
CA PHE A 103 -39.60 -11.92 18.82
C PHE A 103 -40.83 -12.48 19.55
N ASP A 104 -40.98 -13.81 19.47
CA ASP A 104 -41.25 -14.78 20.55
C ASP A 104 -42.24 -14.43 21.68
N THR A 105 -43.41 -15.10 21.67
CA THR A 105 -44.14 -15.64 22.84
C THR A 105 -44.96 -16.85 22.41
#